data_AF-A0A9W8N799-F1
#
_entry.id   AF-A0A9W8N799-F1
#
_cell.length_a   1.000
_cell.length_b   1.000
_cell.length_c   1.000
_cell.angle_alpha   90.00
_cell.angle_beta   90.00
_cell.angle_gamma   90.00
#
_symmetry.space_group_name_H-M   'P 1'
#
loop_
_entity.id
_entity.type
_entity.pdbx_description
1 polymer ?
#
loop_
_entity_poly.entity_id
_entity_poly.type
_entity_poly.pdbx_seq_one_letter_code
_entity_poly.pdbx_strand_id
1 'polypeptide(L)'
;MHSGTKYFGGHSDLLCGVLAIAPRRAEKWLVQLQMERVFLGSVMGSMEGWLGIRSLRTLELRVRKQSADAENLVRWLEAERKREGSVVYDTVAEIKHASLQVDSDGKELGWLKKQMPNGFGPVFAIYMNDQGYARKLPSKLGLFHHATSLGGVESLIEWRSMTDDGVDKRLLRLSIGVEGWEDLRDDLVQGFEALLKEKTNTAPSV
;
A
#
# COMPACT_ATOMS: atom_id res chain seq x y z
N MET A 1 -16.20 4.15 -8.33
CA MET A 1 -15.95 5.22 -7.35
C MET A 1 -14.50 5.13 -6.92
N HIS A 2 -13.80 6.25 -6.82
CA HIS A 2 -12.42 6.32 -6.32
C HIS A 2 -12.28 7.45 -5.31
N SER A 3 -11.45 7.24 -4.30
CA SER A 3 -10.82 8.34 -3.58
C SER A 3 -9.72 8.89 -4.48
N GLY A 4 -9.95 10.08 -5.03
CA GLY A 4 -8.98 10.76 -5.88
C GLY A 4 -7.79 11.31 -5.09
N THR A 5 -7.89 11.40 -3.76
CA THR A 5 -6.78 11.68 -2.84
C THR A 5 -5.58 10.75 -3.01
N LYS A 6 -5.84 9.51 -3.42
CA LYS A 6 -4.84 8.43 -3.47
C LYS A 6 -4.06 8.51 -4.78
N TYR A 7 -4.00 7.44 -5.56
CA TYR A 7 -3.19 7.39 -6.79
C TYR A 7 -3.48 8.51 -7.81
N PHE A 8 -4.73 8.97 -7.93
CA PHE A 8 -5.10 10.09 -8.81
C PHE A 8 -4.34 11.37 -8.44
N GLY A 9 -4.42 11.80 -7.18
CA GLY A 9 -3.72 12.95 -6.63
C GLY A 9 -2.22 12.70 -6.47
N GLY A 10 -1.83 11.54 -5.95
CA GLY A 10 -0.50 10.96 -6.09
C GLY A 10 0.65 11.69 -5.41
N HIS A 11 0.43 12.88 -4.87
CA HIS A 11 1.46 13.76 -4.28
C HIS A 11 1.09 14.19 -2.85
N SER A 12 0.11 13.50 -2.25
CA SER A 12 -0.32 13.71 -0.85
C SER A 12 -0.71 15.16 -0.51
N ASP A 13 -1.16 15.92 -1.50
CA ASP A 13 -1.50 17.35 -1.43
C ASP A 13 -2.93 17.68 -1.92
N LEU A 14 -3.74 16.65 -2.21
CA LEU A 14 -5.07 16.78 -2.79
C LEU A 14 -6.10 15.90 -2.07
N LEU A 15 -7.25 16.45 -1.71
CA LEU A 15 -8.43 15.68 -1.30
C LEU A 15 -9.53 15.78 -2.37
N CYS A 16 -9.88 14.66 -3.00
CA CYS A 16 -11.00 14.63 -3.95
C CYS A 16 -11.64 13.25 -4.07
N GLY A 17 -12.88 13.22 -4.58
CA GLY A 17 -13.62 12.02 -4.92
C GLY A 17 -13.92 11.98 -6.42
N VAL A 18 -13.85 10.78 -7.00
CA VAL A 18 -14.13 10.57 -8.44
C VAL A 18 -15.24 9.52 -8.61
N LEU A 19 -16.30 9.92 -9.30
CA LEU A 19 -17.36 9.03 -9.74
C LEU A 19 -17.31 8.90 -11.27
N ALA A 20 -17.10 7.67 -11.74
CA ALA A 20 -17.16 7.33 -13.16
C ALA A 20 -18.36 6.42 -13.41
N ILE A 21 -19.15 6.74 -14.44
CA ILE A 21 -20.38 6.03 -14.79
C ILE A 21 -20.18 5.41 -16.17
N ALA A 22 -20.57 4.16 -16.33
CA ALA A 22 -20.56 3.52 -17.63
C ALA A 22 -21.53 4.26 -18.59
N PRO A 23 -21.17 4.49 -19.87
CA PRO A 23 -22.00 5.26 -20.81
C PRO A 23 -23.46 4.78 -20.86
N ARG A 24 -23.70 3.46 -20.84
CA ARG A 24 -25.03 2.85 -20.81
C ARG A 24 -25.92 3.21 -19.61
N ARG A 25 -25.35 3.80 -18.55
CA ARG A 25 -26.06 4.26 -17.34
C ARG A 25 -26.10 5.79 -17.23
N ALA A 26 -25.42 6.51 -18.12
CA ALA A 26 -25.24 7.96 -18.01
C ALA A 26 -26.59 8.70 -18.07
N GLU A 27 -27.48 8.35 -18.99
CA GLU A 27 -28.77 9.02 -19.16
C GLU A 27 -29.60 9.04 -17.87
N LYS A 28 -29.58 7.94 -17.10
CA LYS A 28 -30.35 7.83 -15.86
C LYS A 28 -29.64 8.46 -14.67
N TRP A 29 -28.33 8.26 -14.55
CA TRP A 29 -27.62 8.56 -13.30
C TRP A 29 -26.93 9.93 -13.31
N LEU A 30 -26.49 10.40 -14.49
CA LEU A 30 -25.67 11.61 -14.56
C LEU A 30 -26.44 12.85 -14.10
N VAL A 31 -27.70 12.99 -14.53
CA VAL A 31 -28.56 14.12 -14.15
C VAL A 31 -28.77 14.16 -12.64
N GLN A 32 -29.11 13.02 -12.03
CA GLN A 32 -29.34 12.94 -10.58
C GLN A 32 -28.06 13.26 -9.80
N LEU A 33 -26.92 12.67 -10.16
CA LEU A 33 -25.65 12.88 -9.46
C LEU A 33 -25.15 14.33 -9.61
N GLN A 34 -25.39 14.97 -10.76
CA GLN A 34 -25.09 16.39 -10.96
C GLN A 34 -25.96 17.26 -10.07
N MET A 35 -27.26 16.98 -9.98
CA MET A 35 -28.19 17.71 -9.09
C MET A 35 -27.78 17.56 -7.63
N GLU A 36 -27.49 16.35 -7.17
CA GLU A 36 -26.99 16.10 -5.81
C GLU A 36 -25.69 16.88 -5.54
N ARG A 37 -24.73 16.87 -6.48
CA ARG A 37 -23.48 17.61 -6.33
C ARG A 37 -23.70 19.12 -6.20
N VAL A 38 -24.66 19.68 -6.95
CA VAL A 38 -25.02 21.11 -6.90
C VAL A 38 -25.63 21.46 -5.54
N PHE A 39 -26.60 20.68 -5.06
CA PHE A 39 -27.30 20.99 -3.80
C PHE A 39 -26.46 20.68 -2.55
N LEU A 40 -25.64 19.63 -2.57
CA LEU A 40 -24.75 19.28 -1.46
C LEU A 40 -23.49 20.17 -1.43
N GLY A 41 -23.23 20.95 -2.49
CA GLY A 41 -22.04 21.79 -2.57
C GLY A 41 -20.72 21.03 -2.59
N SER A 42 -20.74 19.73 -2.96
CA SER A 42 -19.56 18.85 -2.99
C SER A 42 -18.71 19.13 -4.24
N VAL A 43 -18.23 20.38 -4.35
CA VAL A 43 -17.44 20.88 -5.47
C VAL A 43 -15.98 21.01 -5.02
N MET A 44 -15.07 20.57 -5.89
CA MET A 44 -13.64 20.70 -5.67
C MET A 44 -13.22 22.15 -5.92
N GLY A 45 -12.35 22.70 -5.06
CA GLY A 45 -11.80 24.03 -5.25
C GLY A 45 -10.94 24.12 -6.50
N SER A 46 -10.76 25.35 -7.01
CA SER A 46 -10.01 25.58 -8.26
C SER A 46 -8.54 25.15 -8.15
N MET A 47 -7.92 25.34 -6.98
CA MET A 47 -6.54 24.92 -6.74
C MET A 47 -6.44 23.40 -6.71
N GLU A 48 -7.35 22.71 -6.02
CA GLU A 48 -7.44 21.25 -5.99
C GLU A 48 -7.69 20.67 -7.39
N GLY A 49 -8.52 21.34 -8.20
CA GLY A 49 -8.72 20.99 -9.60
C GLY A 49 -7.45 21.11 -10.43
N TRP A 50 -6.68 22.18 -10.24
CA TRP A 50 -5.38 22.36 -10.90
C TRP A 50 -4.35 21.31 -10.46
N LEU A 51 -4.24 21.05 -9.15
CA LEU A 51 -3.40 19.97 -8.59
C LEU A 51 -3.80 18.61 -9.17
N GLY A 52 -5.10 18.32 -9.25
CA GLY A 52 -5.61 17.09 -9.85
C GLY A 52 -5.16 16.91 -11.30
N ILE A 53 -5.31 17.94 -12.15
CA ILE A 53 -4.86 17.88 -13.55
C ILE A 53 -3.35 17.70 -13.64
N ARG A 54 -2.57 18.43 -12.82
CA ARG A 54 -1.11 18.28 -12.74
C ARG A 54 -0.74 16.83 -12.41
N SER A 55 -1.37 16.26 -11.39
CA SER A 55 -1.08 14.91 -10.90
C SER A 55 -1.47 13.80 -11.88
N LEU A 56 -2.57 13.98 -12.61
CA LEU A 56 -3.04 13.01 -13.60
C LEU A 56 -2.05 12.81 -14.75
N ARG A 57 -1.26 13.82 -15.11
CA ARG A 57 -0.25 13.74 -16.19
C ARG A 57 0.86 12.73 -15.91
N THR A 58 1.11 12.40 -14.64
CA THR A 58 2.11 11.40 -14.24
C THR A 58 1.48 10.12 -13.68
N LEU A 59 0.15 9.99 -13.70
CA LEU A 59 -0.57 8.86 -13.09
C LEU A 59 -0.06 7.51 -13.60
N GLU A 60 -0.01 7.34 -14.92
CA GLU A 60 0.39 6.06 -15.53
C GLU A 60 1.84 5.70 -15.18
N LEU A 61 2.75 6.67 -15.23
CA LEU A 61 4.16 6.47 -14.90
C LEU A 61 4.32 6.07 -13.43
N ARG A 62 3.69 6.81 -12.51
CA ARG A 62 3.76 6.54 -11.06
C ARG A 62 3.17 5.18 -10.73
N VAL A 63 1.93 4.91 -11.14
CA VAL A 63 1.21 3.69 -10.73
C VAL A 63 1.85 2.44 -11.33
N ARG A 64 2.35 2.47 -12.57
CA ARG A 64 3.06 1.33 -13.15
C ARG A 64 4.37 1.02 -12.42
N LYS A 65 5.16 2.06 -12.11
CA LYS A 65 6.40 1.90 -11.34
C LYS A 65 6.10 1.34 -9.93
N GLN A 66 5.19 1.99 -9.21
CA GLN A 66 4.73 1.55 -7.88
C GLN A 66 4.24 0.10 -7.88
N SER A 67 3.47 -0.29 -8.91
CA SER A 67 2.95 -1.64 -9.08
C SER A 67 4.06 -2.67 -9.28
N ALA A 68 5.02 -2.38 -10.17
CA ALA A 68 6.15 -3.25 -10.45
C ALA A 68 7.07 -3.39 -9.22
N ASP A 69 7.40 -2.28 -8.57
CA ASP A 69 8.28 -2.26 -7.40
C ASP A 69 7.62 -2.99 -6.21
N ALA A 70 6.32 -2.79 -5.99
CA ALA A 70 5.58 -3.55 -4.98
C ALA A 70 5.58 -5.04 -5.25
N GLU A 71 5.37 -5.46 -6.51
CA GLU A 71 5.44 -6.88 -6.87
C GLU A 71 6.84 -7.47 -6.64
N ASN A 72 7.89 -6.76 -7.04
CA ASN A 72 9.28 -7.19 -6.81
C ASN A 72 9.58 -7.35 -5.32
N LEU A 73 9.22 -6.35 -4.52
CA LEU A 73 9.44 -6.35 -3.08
C LEU A 73 8.66 -7.47 -2.38
N VAL A 74 7.40 -7.68 -2.75
CA VAL A 74 6.56 -8.76 -2.22
C VAL A 74 7.12 -10.13 -2.57
N ARG A 75 7.57 -10.35 -3.82
CA ARG A 75 8.15 -11.63 -4.24
C ARG A 75 9.45 -11.92 -3.49
N TRP A 76 10.30 -10.91 -3.30
CA TRP A 76 11.51 -11.03 -2.51
C TRP A 76 11.19 -11.34 -1.04
N LEU A 77 10.28 -10.59 -0.41
CA LEU A 77 9.86 -10.81 0.97
C LEU A 77 9.32 -12.23 1.17
N GLU A 78 8.47 -12.74 0.27
CA GLU A 78 7.90 -14.08 0.37
C GLU A 78 8.93 -15.19 0.18
N ALA A 79 9.94 -14.97 -0.67
CA ALA A 79 11.06 -15.89 -0.82
C ALA A 79 11.92 -15.93 0.44
N GLU A 80 12.28 -14.77 0.99
CA GLU A 80 13.07 -14.65 2.22
C GLU A 80 12.32 -15.19 3.44
N ARG A 81 11.02 -14.95 3.54
CA ARG A 81 10.15 -15.51 4.58
C ARG A 81 10.17 -17.03 4.63
N LYS A 82 10.43 -17.71 3.50
CA LYS A 82 10.54 -19.18 3.42
C LYS A 82 11.95 -19.71 3.65
N ARG A 83 12.95 -18.83 3.68
CA ARG A 83 14.36 -19.18 3.84
C ARG A 83 14.74 -19.15 5.32
N GLU A 84 14.89 -20.32 5.92
CA GLU A 84 15.33 -20.45 7.32
C GLU A 84 16.64 -19.68 7.57
N GLY A 85 16.69 -18.95 8.69
CA GLY A 85 17.83 -18.12 9.07
C GLY A 85 17.91 -16.76 8.37
N SER A 86 16.95 -16.41 7.50
CA SER A 86 16.85 -15.04 7.00
C SER A 86 16.24 -14.11 8.05
N VAL A 87 16.60 -12.82 8.00
CA VAL A 87 16.02 -11.81 8.90
C VAL A 87 14.50 -11.69 8.71
N VAL A 88 14.00 -11.94 7.50
CA VAL A 88 12.56 -11.87 7.18
C VAL A 88 11.84 -13.08 7.76
N TYR A 89 12.42 -14.28 7.69
CA TYR A 89 11.89 -15.49 8.31
C TYR A 89 11.67 -15.29 9.81
N ASP A 90 12.64 -14.67 10.50
CA ASP A 90 12.57 -14.46 11.95
C ASP A 90 11.60 -13.33 12.37
N THR A 91 11.20 -12.45 11.44
CA THR A 91 10.40 -11.26 11.77
C THR A 91 8.98 -11.28 11.19
N VAL A 92 8.76 -11.88 10.01
CA VAL A 92 7.50 -11.84 9.25
C VAL A 92 6.84 -13.21 9.21
N ALA A 93 5.59 -13.29 9.64
CA ALA A 93 4.79 -14.52 9.62
C ALA A 93 4.13 -14.77 8.26
N GLU A 94 3.55 -13.73 7.67
CA GLU A 94 2.73 -13.85 6.47
C GLU A 94 2.72 -12.54 5.67
N ILE A 95 2.57 -12.66 4.35
CA ILE A 95 2.42 -11.53 3.41
C ILE A 95 1.14 -11.72 2.61
N LYS A 96 0.32 -10.67 2.52
CA LYS A 96 -0.90 -10.63 1.71
C LYS A 96 -0.75 -9.61 0.59
N HIS A 97 -0.77 -10.11 -0.64
CA HIS A 97 -0.78 -9.29 -1.84
C HIS A 97 -1.44 -10.06 -3.00
N ALA A 98 -2.01 -9.33 -3.95
CA ALA A 98 -2.67 -9.91 -5.11
C ALA A 98 -1.71 -10.78 -5.97
N SER A 99 -0.42 -10.41 -6.05
CA SER A 99 0.56 -11.19 -6.82
C SER A 99 0.90 -12.57 -6.23
N LEU A 100 0.57 -12.81 -4.95
CA LEU A 100 0.81 -14.09 -4.28
C LEU A 100 -0.42 -15.00 -4.28
N GLN A 101 -1.56 -14.54 -4.82
CA GLN A 101 -2.78 -15.31 -4.80
C GLN A 101 -2.73 -16.49 -5.78
N VAL A 102 -3.03 -17.66 -5.24
CA VAL A 102 -3.10 -18.93 -5.96
C VAL A 102 -4.48 -19.57 -5.75
N ASP A 103 -4.85 -20.49 -6.63
CA ASP A 103 -6.05 -21.33 -6.47
C ASP A 103 -5.83 -22.45 -5.41
N SER A 104 -6.84 -23.30 -5.23
CA SER A 104 -6.78 -24.43 -4.30
C SER A 104 -5.69 -25.44 -4.63
N ASP A 105 -5.24 -25.50 -5.87
CA ASP A 105 -4.19 -26.40 -6.36
C ASP A 105 -2.81 -25.73 -6.35
N GLY A 106 -2.70 -24.48 -5.85
CA GLY A 106 -1.47 -23.72 -5.79
C GLY A 106 -1.05 -23.07 -7.12
N LYS A 107 -1.94 -23.00 -8.12
CA LYS A 107 -1.66 -22.35 -9.42
C LYS A 107 -2.04 -20.88 -9.38
N GLU A 108 -1.32 -20.05 -10.12
CA GLU A 108 -1.63 -18.62 -10.23
C GLU A 108 -3.04 -18.38 -10.80
N LEU A 109 -3.74 -17.39 -10.22
CA LEU A 109 -5.08 -17.02 -10.63
C LEU A 109 -5.08 -16.29 -11.99
N GLY A 110 -5.23 -17.05 -13.08
CA GLY A 110 -5.20 -16.50 -14.45
C GLY A 110 -6.25 -15.40 -14.72
N TRP A 111 -7.40 -15.40 -14.03
CA TRP A 111 -8.40 -14.34 -14.15
C TRP A 111 -7.91 -13.01 -13.56
N LEU A 112 -7.07 -13.04 -12.53
CA LEU A 112 -6.58 -11.83 -11.86
C LEU A 112 -5.64 -11.07 -12.77
N LYS A 113 -4.75 -11.76 -13.50
CA LYS A 113 -3.90 -11.18 -14.55
C LYS A 113 -4.73 -10.60 -15.70
N LYS A 114 -5.85 -11.23 -16.08
CA LYS A 114 -6.78 -10.68 -17.09
C LYS A 114 -7.46 -9.40 -16.61
N GLN A 115 -7.81 -9.32 -15.32
CA GLN A 115 -8.43 -8.13 -14.72
C GLN A 115 -7.41 -7.02 -14.44
N MET A 116 -6.15 -7.36 -14.17
CA MET A 116 -5.06 -6.45 -13.81
C MET A 116 -3.88 -6.61 -14.78
N PRO A 117 -4.06 -6.29 -16.08
CA PRO A 117 -3.06 -6.57 -17.12
C PRO A 117 -1.78 -5.73 -17.00
N ASN A 118 -1.82 -4.66 -16.20
CA ASN A 118 -0.71 -3.71 -16.01
C ASN A 118 -0.02 -3.86 -14.65
N GLY A 119 -0.17 -5.01 -14.00
CA GLY A 119 0.38 -5.27 -12.67
C GLY A 119 -0.64 -5.12 -11.54
N PHE A 120 -0.23 -5.55 -10.35
CA PHE A 120 -1.07 -5.61 -9.15
C PHE A 120 -1.06 -4.30 -8.35
N GLY A 121 -1.91 -4.19 -7.33
CA GLY A 121 -2.02 -2.98 -6.52
C GLY A 121 -0.72 -2.67 -5.75
N PRO A 122 -0.24 -1.41 -5.68
CA PRO A 122 0.99 -1.08 -4.95
C PRO A 122 0.89 -1.11 -3.42
N VAL A 123 -0.11 -1.79 -2.87
CA VAL A 123 -0.36 -1.91 -1.44
C VAL A 123 -0.37 -3.38 -1.08
N PHE A 124 0.39 -3.73 -0.06
CA PHE A 124 0.35 -5.07 0.52
C PHE A 124 0.32 -4.99 2.04
N ALA A 125 0.02 -6.13 2.65
CA ALA A 125 0.05 -6.28 4.09
C ALA A 125 1.08 -7.32 4.49
N ILE A 126 1.74 -7.08 5.62
CA ILE A 126 2.58 -8.06 6.30
C ILE A 126 2.04 -8.28 7.70
N TYR A 127 2.04 -9.54 8.13
CA TYR A 127 1.77 -9.92 9.50
C TYR A 127 3.10 -10.31 10.12
N MET A 128 3.49 -9.60 11.17
CA MET A 128 4.73 -9.90 11.88
C MET A 128 4.59 -11.16 12.74
N ASN A 129 5.71 -11.79 13.09
CA ASN A 129 5.74 -12.89 14.06
C ASN A 129 5.31 -12.44 15.46
N ASP A 130 5.52 -11.17 15.79
CA ASP A 130 5.24 -10.59 17.10
C ASP A 130 4.57 -9.21 16.97
N GLN A 131 3.68 -8.88 17.92
CA GLN A 131 3.03 -7.56 17.97
C GLN A 131 4.04 -6.44 18.24
N GLY A 132 5.03 -6.69 19.11
CA GLY A 132 6.09 -5.73 19.40
C GLY A 132 6.89 -5.38 18.16
N TYR A 133 7.16 -6.35 17.29
CA TYR A 133 7.76 -6.09 15.97
C TYR A 133 6.87 -5.20 15.11
N ALA A 134 5.58 -5.53 14.99
CA ALA A 134 4.65 -4.72 14.19
C ALA A 134 4.56 -3.27 14.68
N ARG A 135 4.50 -3.07 16.01
CA ARG A 135 4.45 -1.74 16.62
C ARG A 135 5.73 -0.93 16.41
N LYS A 136 6.89 -1.59 16.43
CA LYS A 136 8.19 -0.92 16.42
C LYS A 136 8.78 -0.75 15.02
N LEU A 137 8.49 -1.63 14.06
CA LEU A 137 9.11 -1.58 12.73
C LEU A 137 9.02 -0.19 12.09
N PRO A 138 7.88 0.52 12.10
CA PRO A 138 7.79 1.84 11.48
C PRO A 138 8.78 2.88 12.00
N SER A 139 9.27 2.76 13.25
CA SER A 139 10.26 3.69 13.81
C SER A 139 11.71 3.31 13.49
N LYS A 140 11.92 2.20 12.77
CA LYS A 140 13.24 1.68 12.37
C LYS A 140 13.57 1.93 10.90
N LEU A 141 12.60 2.43 10.13
CA LEU A 141 12.71 2.66 8.70
C LEU A 141 13.09 4.13 8.43
N GLY A 142 13.99 4.33 7.47
CA GLY A 142 14.43 5.65 7.03
C GLY A 142 13.67 6.16 5.80
N LEU A 143 13.16 5.26 4.95
CA LEU A 143 12.44 5.62 3.72
C LEU A 143 10.93 5.53 3.89
N PHE A 144 10.44 4.53 4.63
CA PHE A 144 9.00 4.38 4.87
C PHE A 144 8.50 5.35 5.95
N HIS A 145 7.59 6.25 5.59
CA HIS A 145 6.95 7.12 6.58
C HIS A 145 5.79 6.42 7.29
N HIS A 146 5.73 6.57 8.63
CA HIS A 146 4.63 6.02 9.42
C HIS A 146 3.36 6.88 9.28
N ALA A 147 2.47 6.53 8.33
CA ALA A 147 1.26 7.29 8.07
C ALA A 147 0.09 6.44 7.52
N THR A 148 -1.14 6.82 7.88
CA THR A 148 -2.38 6.10 7.52
C THR A 148 -2.83 6.27 6.06
N SER A 149 -2.25 7.19 5.29
CA SER A 149 -2.64 7.35 3.87
C SER A 149 -2.00 6.29 2.96
N LEU A 150 -2.18 6.43 1.65
CA LEU A 150 -1.59 5.56 0.61
C LEU A 150 -1.63 6.25 -0.76
N GLY A 151 -0.81 5.74 -1.68
CA GLY A 151 -0.83 6.11 -3.10
C GLY A 151 -0.14 7.42 -3.45
N GLY A 152 0.58 8.03 -2.50
CA GLY A 152 1.55 9.10 -2.74
C GLY A 152 2.79 8.61 -3.49
N VAL A 153 3.70 9.53 -3.82
CA VAL A 153 5.00 9.20 -4.43
C VAL A 153 5.98 8.64 -3.40
N GLU A 154 5.75 8.94 -2.13
CA GLU A 154 6.49 8.45 -0.98
C GLU A 154 5.97 7.09 -0.50
N SER A 155 6.90 6.24 -0.07
CA SER A 155 6.57 4.96 0.55
C SER A 155 6.07 5.16 1.98
N LEU A 156 4.96 4.50 2.30
CA LEU A 156 4.30 4.58 3.62
C LEU A 156 4.20 3.20 4.25
N ILE A 157 4.33 3.16 5.58
CA ILE A 157 4.02 2.01 6.41
C ILE A 157 3.01 2.44 7.48
N GLU A 158 2.10 1.56 7.89
CA GLU A 158 1.14 1.82 8.96
C GLU A 158 0.97 0.59 9.85
N TRP A 159 1.21 0.73 11.15
CA TRP A 159 0.73 -0.25 12.12
C TRP A 159 -0.79 -0.11 12.27
N ARG A 160 -1.54 -1.03 11.65
CA ARG A 160 -2.98 -0.89 11.42
C ARG A 160 -3.80 -0.76 12.70
N SER A 161 -3.34 -1.37 13.79
CA SER A 161 -3.99 -1.28 15.10
C SER A 161 -3.98 0.11 15.73
N MET A 162 -3.25 1.09 15.19
CA MET A 162 -3.38 2.48 15.66
C MET A 162 -4.67 3.15 15.18
N THR A 163 -5.21 2.69 14.05
CA THR A 163 -6.39 3.29 13.40
C THR A 163 -7.62 2.39 13.51
N ASP A 164 -7.42 1.09 13.72
CA ASP A 164 -8.48 0.08 13.75
C ASP A 164 -8.17 -0.98 14.82
N ASP A 165 -8.80 -0.86 15.98
CA ASP A 165 -8.58 -1.76 17.12
C ASP A 165 -9.10 -3.20 16.88
N GLY A 166 -9.90 -3.41 15.82
CA GLY A 166 -10.48 -4.71 15.49
C GLY A 166 -9.57 -5.63 14.65
N VAL A 167 -8.46 -5.12 14.14
CA VAL A 167 -7.52 -5.90 13.31
C VAL A 167 -6.46 -6.63 14.15
N ASP A 168 -5.85 -7.67 13.57
CA ASP A 168 -4.71 -8.36 14.18
C ASP A 168 -3.60 -7.36 14.53
N LYS A 169 -3.13 -7.38 15.78
CA LYS A 169 -2.11 -6.47 16.28
C LYS A 169 -0.73 -6.64 15.66
N ARG A 170 -0.54 -7.69 14.86
CA ARG A 170 0.69 -7.95 14.09
C ARG A 170 0.63 -7.36 12.68
N LEU A 171 -0.50 -6.75 12.29
CA LEU A 171 -0.74 -6.26 10.93
C LEU A 171 -0.06 -4.91 10.66
N LEU A 172 0.78 -4.90 9.63
CA LEU A 172 1.32 -3.70 9.00
C LEU A 172 0.81 -3.60 7.57
N ARG A 173 0.45 -2.39 7.13
CA ARG A 173 0.12 -2.09 5.74
C ARG A 173 1.23 -1.24 5.13
N LEU A 174 1.70 -1.61 3.95
CA LEU A 174 2.69 -0.87 3.20
C LEU A 174 2.07 -0.33 1.91
N SER A 175 2.34 0.93 1.59
CA SER A 175 2.00 1.56 0.31
C SER A 175 3.31 1.97 -0.35
N ILE A 176 3.61 1.36 -1.50
CA ILE A 176 4.89 1.57 -2.18
C ILE A 176 4.84 2.84 -3.04
N GLY A 177 5.88 3.67 -2.86
CA GLY A 177 6.14 4.91 -3.58
C GLY A 177 6.95 4.68 -4.86
N VAL A 178 7.64 5.72 -5.32
CA VAL A 178 8.43 5.72 -6.55
C VAL A 178 9.95 5.69 -6.29
N GLU A 179 10.37 5.29 -5.10
CA GLU A 179 11.77 5.00 -4.79
C GLU A 179 12.31 3.79 -5.59
N GLY A 180 13.60 3.46 -5.45
CA GLY A 180 14.15 2.20 -5.97
C GLY A 180 13.70 1.03 -5.11
N TRP A 181 13.27 -0.09 -5.71
CA TRP A 181 12.82 -1.25 -4.92
C TRP A 181 13.96 -1.87 -4.11
N GLU A 182 15.21 -1.75 -4.57
CA GLU A 182 16.41 -2.14 -3.85
C GLU A 182 16.61 -1.30 -2.57
N ASP A 183 16.40 0.01 -2.65
CA ASP A 183 16.52 0.90 -1.49
C ASP A 183 15.43 0.58 -0.45
N LEU A 184 14.20 0.34 -0.91
CA LEU A 184 13.08 -0.06 -0.04
C LEU A 184 13.33 -1.43 0.61
N ARG A 185 13.92 -2.38 -0.13
CA ARG A 185 14.34 -3.68 0.41
C ARG A 185 15.39 -3.49 1.50
N ASP A 186 16.42 -2.71 1.23
CA ASP A 186 17.55 -2.54 2.15
C ASP A 186 17.12 -1.80 3.42
N ASP A 187 16.21 -0.83 3.32
CA ASP A 187 15.57 -0.16 4.45
C ASP A 187 14.76 -1.16 5.32
N LEU A 188 13.98 -2.05 4.70
CA LEU A 188 13.27 -3.10 5.43
C LEU A 188 14.22 -4.10 6.12
N VAL A 189 15.28 -4.53 5.44
CA VAL A 189 16.30 -5.42 6.03
C VAL A 189 16.92 -4.77 7.27
N GLN A 190 17.36 -3.52 7.15
CA GLN A 190 17.91 -2.76 8.28
C GLN A 190 16.89 -2.66 9.43
N GLY A 191 15.63 -2.38 9.11
CA GLY A 191 14.54 -2.32 10.08
C GLY A 191 14.33 -3.64 10.81
N PHE A 192 14.28 -4.75 10.09
CA PHE A 192 14.12 -6.09 10.66
C PHE A 192 15.31 -6.47 11.56
N GLU A 193 16.54 -6.21 11.13
CA GLU A 193 17.74 -6.47 11.95
C GLU A 193 17.72 -5.66 13.25
N ALA A 194 17.30 -4.39 13.19
CA ALA A 194 17.18 -3.54 14.37
C ALA A 194 16.18 -4.11 15.39
N LEU A 195 15.06 -4.68 14.92
CA LEU A 195 14.08 -5.34 15.80
C LEU A 195 14.66 -6.57 16.49
N LEU A 196 15.39 -7.42 15.76
CA LEU A 196 16.00 -8.62 16.34
C LEU A 196 17.07 -8.26 17.38
N LYS A 197 17.92 -7.26 17.08
CA LYS A 197 18.95 -6.75 18.01
C LYS A 197 18.35 -6.19 19.31
N GLU A 198 17.21 -5.49 19.23
CA GLU A 198 16.52 -5.02 20.43
C GLU A 198 16.00 -6.16 21.28
N LYS A 199 15.40 -7.19 20.65
CA LYS A 199 14.84 -8.32 21.38
C LYS A 199 15.92 -9.09 22.15
N THR A 200 17.09 -9.32 21.54
CA THR A 200 18.22 -9.96 22.20
C THR A 200 18.73 -9.17 23.41
N ASN A 201 18.70 -7.84 23.35
CA ASN A 201 19.14 -6.99 24.47
C ASN A 201 18.12 -6.92 25.63
N THR A 202 16.85 -7.24 25.37
CA THR A 202 15.79 -7.26 26.39
C THR A 202 15.57 -8.63 27.03
N ALA A 203 16.21 -9.69 26.54
CA ALA A 203 16.14 -11.01 27.18
C ALA A 203 16.97 -10.98 28.48
N PRO A 204 16.41 -11.40 29.63
CA PRO A 204 17.17 -11.42 30.88
C PRO A 204 18.38 -12.32 30.73
N SER A 205 19.56 -11.81 31.08
CA SER A 205 20.76 -12.60 31.28
C SER A 205 20.45 -13.65 32.35
N VAL A 206 20.46 -14.92 31.94
CA VAL A 206 20.27 -16.09 32.80
C VAL A 206 21.28 -16.09 33.94
#